data_AF-A0A3P6DJF4-F1
#
_entry.id   AF-A0A3P6DJF4-F1
#
_cell.length_a   1.000
_cell.length_b   1.000
_cell.length_c   1.000
_cell.angle_alpha   90.00
_cell.angle_beta   90.00
_cell.angle_gamma   90.00
#
_symmetry.space_group_name_H-M   'P 1'
#
loop_
_entity.id
_entity.type
_entity.pdbx_description
1 polymer ?
#
loop_
_entity_poly.entity_id
_entity_poly.type
_entity_poly.pdbx_seq_one_letter_code
_entity_poly.pdbx_strand_id
1 'polypeptide(L)' 'MENMLQHSTCQRFGTDSKELIAMIKDPQAWPNFATELERIETLQICFPDFKITHVPRARNQ' A
#
# COMPACT_ATOMS: atom_id res chain seq x y z
N MET A 1 -0.03 -31.54 -9.14
CA MET A 1 0.61 -30.39 -9.79
C MET A 1 0.08 -29.15 -9.09
N GLU A 2 0.73 -28.74 -8.01
CA GLU A 2 0.39 -27.49 -7.34
C GLU A 2 0.98 -26.37 -8.19
N ASN A 3 0.14 -25.70 -8.98
CA ASN A 3 0.50 -24.36 -9.45
C ASN A 3 0.40 -23.42 -8.23
N MET A 4 1.40 -23.50 -7.35
CA MET A 4 1.59 -22.49 -6.32
C MET A 4 2.11 -21.24 -7.01
N LEU A 5 1.21 -20.45 -7.58
CA LEU A 5 1.37 -19.01 -7.50
C LEU A 5 1.68 -18.75 -6.03
N GLN A 6 2.93 -18.43 -5.69
CA GLN A 6 3.27 -18.11 -4.31
C GLN A 6 2.48 -16.86 -3.97
N HIS A 7 1.31 -17.06 -3.35
CA HIS A 7 0.54 -16.00 -2.74
C HIS A 7 1.43 -15.45 -1.64
N SER A 8 2.10 -14.34 -1.93
CA SER A 8 2.81 -13.60 -0.90
C SER A 8 1.79 -13.29 0.19
N THR A 9 1.98 -13.89 1.36
CA THR A 9 1.23 -13.53 2.57
C THR A 9 1.66 -12.16 3.09
N CYS A 10 2.63 -11.51 2.43
CA CYS A 10 3.10 -10.18 2.76
C CYS A 10 2.01 -9.15 2.45
N GLN A 11 1.26 -8.80 3.49
CA GLN A 11 0.33 -7.68 3.47
C GLN A 11 1.00 -6.39 3.96
N ARG A 12 2.30 -6.42 4.29
CA ARG A 12 3.04 -5.29 4.83
C ARG A 12 4.05 -4.76 3.82
N PHE A 13 3.78 -3.58 3.32
CA PHE A 13 4.59 -2.92 2.29
C PHE A 13 5.38 -1.75 2.90
N GLY A 14 6.63 -1.62 2.47
CA GLY A 14 7.45 -0.43 2.71
C GLY A 14 7.40 0.50 1.50
N THR A 15 7.38 1.80 1.72
CA THR A 15 7.57 2.82 0.67
C THR A 15 8.54 3.90 1.16
N ASP A 16 9.41 4.40 0.30
CA ASP A 16 10.22 5.59 0.59
C ASP A 16 9.53 6.90 0.19
N SER A 17 8.31 6.83 -0.37
CA SER A 17 7.51 8.01 -0.71
C SER A 17 6.75 8.53 0.51
N LYS A 18 7.17 9.70 1.00
CA LYS A 18 6.40 10.44 2.01
C LYS A 18 5.07 10.95 1.47
N GLU A 19 5.01 11.27 0.18
CA GLU A 19 3.80 11.74 -0.49
C GLU A 19 2.73 10.64 -0.50
N LEU A 20 3.10 9.39 -0.79
CA LEU A 20 2.16 8.28 -0.75
C LEU A 20 1.53 8.11 0.65
N ILE A 21 2.34 8.24 1.71
CA ILE A 21 1.82 8.20 3.09
C ILE A 21 0.88 9.38 3.37
N ALA A 22 1.18 10.58 2.86
CA ALA A 22 0.30 11.74 3.00
C ALA A 22 -1.01 11.54 2.24
N MET A 23 -0.96 10.99 1.02
CA MET A 23 -2.13 10.69 0.20
C MET A 23 -3.06 9.69 0.88
N ILE A 24 -2.51 8.63 1.49
CA ILE A 24 -3.31 7.64 2.23
C ILE A 24 -3.96 8.26 3.48
N LYS A 25 -3.27 9.19 4.14
CA LYS A 25 -3.77 9.84 5.37
C LYS A 25 -4.88 10.85 5.08
N ASP A 26 -4.78 11.57 3.97
CA ASP A 26 -5.76 12.59 3.56
C ASP A 26 -6.06 12.47 2.06
N PRO A 27 -6.82 11.45 1.63
CA PRO A 27 -7.03 11.16 0.21
C PRO A 27 -7.80 12.26 -0.52
N GLN A 28 -8.61 13.05 0.20
CA GLN A 28 -9.42 14.12 -0.38
C GLN A 28 -8.56 15.30 -0.88
N ALA A 29 -7.35 15.48 -0.32
CA ALA A 29 -6.41 16.47 -0.81
C ALA A 29 -5.75 16.10 -2.17
N TRP A 30 -5.95 14.86 -2.65
CA TRP A 30 -5.27 14.33 -3.83
C TRP A 30 -6.25 13.73 -4.86
N PRO A 31 -7.20 14.53 -5.38
CA PRO A 31 -8.28 14.03 -6.25
C PRO A 31 -7.79 13.38 -7.54
N ASN A 32 -6.59 13.75 -8.03
CA ASN A 32 -5.98 13.14 -9.21
C ASN A 32 -5.61 11.66 -9.02
N PHE A 33 -5.54 11.17 -7.78
CA PHE A 33 -5.22 9.79 -7.43
C PHE A 33 -6.40 9.05 -6.80
N ALA A 34 -7.63 9.56 -6.95
CA ALA A 34 -8.80 9.02 -6.27
C ALA A 34 -9.01 7.52 -6.53
N THR A 35 -8.83 7.06 -7.77
CA THR A 35 -8.98 5.63 -8.14
C THR A 35 -7.94 4.74 -7.45
N GLU A 36 -6.69 5.18 -7.40
CA GLU A 36 -5.59 4.46 -6.74
C GLU A 36 -5.81 4.40 -5.23
N LEU A 37 -6.25 5.50 -4.64
CA LEU A 37 -6.49 5.61 -3.19
C LEU A 37 -7.71 4.79 -2.76
N GLU A 38 -8.78 4.74 -3.55
CA GLU A 38 -9.93 3.85 -3.33
C GLU A 38 -9.52 2.36 -3.34
N ARG A 39 -8.61 1.97 -4.24
CA ARG A 39 -8.06 0.61 -4.27
C ARG A 39 -7.25 0.30 -3.00
N ILE A 40 -6.42 1.24 -2.54
CA ILE A 40 -5.65 1.06 -1.30
C ILE A 40 -6.59 0.95 -0.10
N GLU A 41 -7.62 1.78 -0.02
CA GLU A 41 -8.64 1.71 1.04
C GLU A 41 -9.39 0.37 1.01
N THR A 42 -9.79 -0.09 -0.17
CA THR A 42 -10.41 -1.42 -0.34
C THR A 42 -9.49 -2.53 0.16
N LEU A 43 -8.19 -2.48 -0.14
CA LEU A 43 -7.22 -3.44 0.36
C LEU A 43 -7.09 -3.38 1.90
N GLN A 44 -7.09 -2.18 2.49
CA GLN A 44 -7.08 -2.01 3.95
C GLN A 44 -8.31 -2.61 4.63
N ILE A 45 -9.49 -2.52 4.00
CA ILE A 45 -10.75 -3.08 4.52
C ILE A 45 -10.77 -4.61 4.37
N CYS A 46 -10.37 -5.14 3.21
CA CYS A 46 -10.45 -6.57 2.93
C CYS A 46 -9.36 -7.40 3.63
N PHE A 47 -8.23 -6.79 3.97
CA PHE A 47 -7.06 -7.49 4.49
C PHE A 47 -6.60 -6.87 5.82
N PRO A 48 -6.93 -7.48 6.98
CA PRO A 48 -6.64 -6.90 8.30
C PRO A 48 -5.16 -6.62 8.60
N ASP A 49 -4.25 -7.35 7.95
CA ASP A 49 -2.80 -7.16 8.10
C ASP A 49 -2.20 -6.20 7.05
N PHE A 50 -3.02 -5.64 6.15
CA PHE A 50 -2.57 -4.73 5.11
C PHE A 50 -2.07 -3.41 5.67
N LYS A 51 -0.79 -3.11 5.45
CA LYS A 51 -0.14 -1.88 5.93
C LYS A 51 0.86 -1.38 4.90
N ILE A 52 0.85 -0.08 4.65
CA ILE A 52 1.89 0.62 3.90
C ILE A 52 2.61 1.52 4.91
N THR A 53 3.92 1.37 5.05
CA THR A 53 4.72 2.12 6.02
C THR A 53 5.88 2.83 5.34
N HIS A 54 6.21 4.03 5.83
CA HIS A 54 7.38 4.74 5.33
C HIS A 54 8.67 4.03 5.78
N VAL A 55 9.57 3.76 4.84
CA VAL A 55 10.94 3.29 5.08
C VAL A 55 11.94 4.27 4.43
N PRO A 56 13.12 4.52 5.01
CA PRO A 56 14.14 5.32 4.35
C PRO A 56 14.52 4.73 2.99
N ARG A 57 14.81 5.57 1.99
CA ARG A 57 15.23 5.13 0.64
C ARG A 57 16.37 4.12 0.65
N ALA A 58 17.34 4.27 1.55
CA ALA A 58 18.45 3.32 1.73
C ALA A 58 18.00 1.89 2.14
N ARG A 59 16.77 1.73 2.64
CA ARG A 59 16.15 0.45 3.03
C ARG A 59 15.12 -0.05 2.01
N ASN A 60 14.87 0.71 0.93
CA ASN A 60 13.98 0.35 -0.16
C ASN A 60 14.83 0.00 -1.40
N GLN A 61 15.41 -1.21 -1.39
CA GLN A 61 16.36 -1.69 -2.41
C GLN A 61 15.67 -2.04 -3.73
#